data_AF-A0A4Q3E134-F1
#
_entry.id   AF-A0A4Q3E134-F1
#
_cell.length_a   1.000
_cell.length_b   1.000
_cell.length_c   1.000
_cell.angle_alpha   90.00
_cell.angle_beta   90.00
_cell.angle_gamma   90.00
#
_symmetry.space_group_name_H-M   'P 1'
#
loop_
_entity.id
_entity.type
_entity.pdbx_description
1 polymer ?
#
loop_
_entity_poly.entity_id
_entity_poly.type
_entity_poly.pdbx_seq_one_letter_code
_entity_poly.pdbx_strand_id
1 'polypeptide(L)' 'LYITTSVAPLKQELLYQKETICKRVNEALGEALVKDVVIN' A
#
# COMPACT_ATOMS: atom_id res chain seq x y z
N LEU A 1 -5.69 4.44 0.32
CA LEU A 1 -5.76 3.17 -0.44
C LEU A 1 -6.05 2.03 0.53
N TYR A 2 -6.97 1.12 0.22
CA TYR A 2 -7.25 -0.07 1.03
C TYR A 2 -6.80 -1.32 0.27
N ILE A 3 -6.03 -2.18 0.93
CA ILE A 3 -5.57 -3.47 0.39
C ILE A 3 -6.02 -4.56 1.37
N THR A 4 -6.72 -5.56 0.85
CA THR A 4 -7.23 -6.69 1.65
C THR A 4 -6.56 -7.98 1.22
N THR A 5 -6.11 -8.79 2.18
CA THR A 5 -5.57 -10.13 1.89
C THR A 5 -5.97 -11.13 2.97
N SER A 6 -6.33 -12.34 2.56
CA SER A 6 -6.58 -13.46 3.48
C SER A 6 -5.31 -14.20 3.90
N VAL A 7 -4.16 -13.85 3.30
CA VAL A 7 -2.88 -14.55 3.52
C VAL A 7 -2.05 -13.78 4.55
N ALA A 8 -1.90 -14.36 5.74
CA ALA A 8 -1.25 -13.70 6.88
C ALA A 8 0.22 -13.29 6.62
N PRO A 9 1.10 -14.11 6.02
CA PRO A 9 2.45 -13.68 5.68
C PRO A 9 2.47 -12.49 4.72
N LEU A 10 1.58 -12.50 3.72
CA LEU A 10 1.48 -11.40 2.76
C LEU A 10 1.02 -10.10 3.43
N LYS A 11 0.14 -10.17 4.44
CA LYS A 11 -0.24 -8.99 5.24
C LYS A 11 0.98 -8.34 5.91
N GLN A 12 1.90 -9.14 6.46
CA GLN A 12 3.12 -8.62 7.08
C GLN A 12 4.05 -7.96 6.07
N GLU A 13 4.25 -8.60 4.91
CA GLU A 13 5.05 -8.04 3.81
C GLU A 13 4.48 -6.71 3.28
N LEU A 14 3.15 -6.63 3.14
CA LEU A 14 2.45 -5.41 2.71
C LEU A 14 2.53 -4.30 3.75
N LEU A 15 2.44 -4.64 5.04
CA LEU A 15 2.61 -3.68 6.14
C LEU A 15 4.03 -3.10 6.16
N TYR A 16 5.04 -3.95 5.98
CA TYR A 16 6.44 -3.50 5.90
C TYR A 16 6.66 -2.58 4.70
N GLN A 17 6.05 -2.89 3.55
CA GLN A 17 6.21 -2.13 2.30
C GLN A 17 5.22 -0.96 2.15
N LYS A 18 4.47 -0.61 3.20
CA LYS A 18 3.37 0.37 3.15
C LYS A 18 3.79 1.72 2.53
N GLU A 19 4.96 2.24 2.91
CA GLU A 19 5.48 3.50 2.38
C GLU A 19 5.83 3.41 0.89
N THR A 20 6.50 2.32 0.48
CA THR A 20 6.86 2.05 -0.91
C THR A 20 5.62 1.92 -1.78
N ILE A 21 4.58 1.21 -1.31
CA ILE A 21 3.30 1.10 -2.02
C ILE A 21 2.70 2.48 -2.25
N CYS A 22 2.66 3.33 -1.21
CA CYS A 22 2.13 4.69 -1.31
C CYS A 22 2.86 5.51 -2.39
N LYS A 23 4.20 5.49 -2.37
CA LYS A 23 5.04 6.18 -3.37
C LYS A 23 4.76 5.69 -4.79
N ARG A 24 4.81 4.38 -5.02
CA ARG A 24 4.64 3.79 -6.36
C ARG A 24 3.25 4.02 -6.94
N VAL A 25 2.22 4.04 -6.10
CA VAL A 25 0.86 4.36 -6.55
C VAL A 25 0.76 5.83 -6.96
N ASN A 26 1.30 6.75 -6.17
CA ASN A 26 1.34 8.16 -6.55
C ASN A 26 2.16 8.41 -7.82
N GLU A 27 3.31 7.73 -7.97
CA GLU A 27 4.11 7.75 -9.21
C GLU A 27 3.31 7.29 -10.42
N ALA A 28 2.57 6.18 -10.29
CA ALA A 28 1.73 5.67 -11.36
C ALA A 28 0.53 6.58 -11.68
N LEU A 29 0.03 7.33 -10.70
CA LEU A 29 -1.04 8.33 -10.89
C LEU A 29 -0.52 9.65 -11.46
N GLY A 30 0.78 9.92 -11.40
CA GLY A 30 1.38 11.19 -11.81
C GLY A 30 1.10 12.36 -10.84
N GLU A 31 0.50 12.08 -9.68
CA GLU A 31 0.17 13.07 -8.65
C GLU A 31 0.16 12.46 -7.24
N ALA A 32 0.39 13.30 -6.22
CA ALA A 32 0.46 12.90 -4.81
C ALA A 32 -0.94 12.80 -4.16
N LEU A 33 -1.77 11.88 -4.65
CA LEU A 33 -3.16 11.72 -4.23
C LEU A 33 -3.34 10.78 -3.01
N VAL A 34 -2.58 9.68 -2.97
CA VAL A 34 -2.64 8.69 -1.90
C VAL A 34 -1.80 9.16 -0.72
N LYS A 35 -2.45 9.43 0.41
CA LYS A 35 -1.79 9.88 1.64
C LYS A 35 -1.51 8.76 2.63
N ASP A 36 -2.32 7.70 2.60
CA ASP A 36 -2.17 6.56 3.48
C ASP A 36 -2.68 5.26 2.84
N VAL A 37 -2.12 4.15 3.29
CA VAL A 37 -2.45 2.79 2.85
C VAL A 37 -2.86 1.95 4.06
N VAL A 38 -4.06 1.37 4.02
CA VAL A 38 -4.59 0.51 5.08
C VAL A 38 -4.59 -0.94 4.60
N ILE A 39 -3.95 -1.83 5.37
CA ILE A 39 -3.86 -3.26 5.05
C ILE A 39 -4.75 -4.05 6.02
N ASN A 40 -5.75 -4.78 5.50
CA ASN A 40 -6.65 -5.64 6.28
C ASN A 40 -6.51 -7.11 5.93
#